data_AF-A0A072PJY7-F1
#
_entry.id   AF-A0A072PJY7-F1
#
_cell.length_a   1.000
_cell.length_b   1.000
_cell.length_c   1.000
_cell.angle_alpha   90.00
_cell.angle_beta   90.00
_cell.angle_gamma   90.00
#
_symmetry.space_group_name_H-M   'P 1'
#
loop_
_entity.id
_entity.type
_entity.pdbx_description
1 polymer ?
#
loop_
_entity_poly.entity_id
_entity_poly.type
_entity_poly.pdbx_seq_one_letter_code
_entity_poly.pdbx_strand_id
1 'polypeptide(L)'
;MAESSKDIDRRVSKRSKMRQSLDSAFGDPLQDFQTPTAVRQISKTIDNESAEIEGRIRKISDSSDEPIGDEPERTSLYIDQRQELVEDIEAHLKEARKVVREARELSSNYQRKELKRALMELDATDNILLKERAALAADRIRVQYGVLGQLSHIKIGEAYTMAITGNLPEPANASYKRQHKRSGADQTSFRNRLIKAYNPEGFKLLQTPPEIFSSKIWCPISGREFETSTMKAAHIVPYAIGEENATYLFGSKPGEGYGLIWSERNGLMLHNTLEKILDDGRMVIVPDPTDNNEFMSIILSQDLLNDSRLCPAVDAPYSTIHKRRLQFQTAARPGKRYLYMHALLSLFRRRRYDVLGWENDRQQVFNGQIWATPGKWARRSMVEALALEIGDSWDSVEVEGGLGDFPGRKSPEQEKRMATVTRYLLETRTRDTEFEDDE
;
A
#
# COMPACT_ATOMS: atom_id res chain seq x y z
N MET A 1 -39.66 -33.76 35.17
CA MET A 1 -38.39 -33.21 35.72
C MET A 1 -37.22 -33.50 34.78
N ALA A 2 -37.21 -32.93 33.57
CA ALA A 2 -36.13 -33.18 32.59
C ALA A 2 -35.86 -31.99 31.65
N GLU A 3 -36.04 -30.75 32.12
CA GLU A 3 -35.84 -29.54 31.30
C GLU A 3 -34.72 -28.59 31.79
N SER A 4 -33.91 -28.99 32.78
CA SER A 4 -32.95 -28.05 33.41
C SER A 4 -31.49 -28.17 32.93
N SER A 5 -31.11 -29.17 32.13
CA SER A 5 -29.68 -29.40 31.79
C SER A 5 -29.24 -28.69 30.49
N LYS A 6 -30.11 -28.62 29.47
CA LYS A 6 -29.75 -28.01 28.17
C LYS A 6 -29.56 -26.50 28.24
N ASP A 7 -30.27 -25.81 29.13
CA ASP A 7 -30.17 -24.35 29.26
C ASP A 7 -28.95 -23.90 30.08
N ILE A 8 -28.46 -24.76 30.97
CA ILE A 8 -27.20 -24.53 31.70
C ILE A 8 -26.03 -24.66 30.73
N ASP A 9 -25.99 -25.70 29.90
CA ASP A 9 -24.93 -25.88 28.91
C ASP A 9 -24.92 -24.78 27.83
N ARG A 10 -26.09 -24.25 27.45
CA ARG A 10 -26.17 -23.14 26.49
C ARG A 10 -25.69 -21.82 27.11
N ARG A 11 -25.93 -21.60 28.41
CA ARG A 11 -25.41 -20.44 29.16
C ARG A 11 -23.91 -20.56 29.44
N VAL A 12 -23.40 -21.76 29.74
CA VAL A 12 -21.97 -22.03 29.93
C VAL A 12 -21.21 -21.90 28.60
N SER A 13 -21.77 -22.40 27.49
CA SER A 13 -21.19 -22.25 26.14
C SER A 13 -21.20 -20.79 25.66
N LYS A 14 -22.25 -20.01 25.95
CA LYS A 14 -22.27 -18.56 25.69
C LYS A 14 -21.27 -17.80 26.57
N ARG A 15 -21.15 -18.14 27.86
CA ARG A 15 -20.16 -17.53 28.77
C ARG A 15 -18.71 -17.89 28.42
N SER A 16 -18.47 -19.11 27.93
CA SER A 16 -17.15 -19.54 27.46
C SER A 16 -16.75 -18.85 26.14
N LYS A 17 -17.71 -18.57 25.24
CA LYS A 17 -17.47 -17.76 24.04
C LYS A 17 -17.31 -16.26 24.33
N MET A 18 -17.98 -15.73 25.35
CA MET A 18 -17.80 -14.35 25.82
C MET A 18 -16.49 -14.12 26.61
N ARG A 19 -15.84 -15.19 27.09
CA ARG A 19 -14.56 -15.13 27.82
C ARG A 19 -13.31 -15.25 26.92
N GLN A 20 -13.45 -15.09 25.61
CA GLN A 20 -12.29 -14.73 24.80
C GLN A 20 -11.99 -13.25 25.09
N SER A 21 -11.29 -12.98 26.19
CA SER A 21 -10.72 -11.65 26.44
C SER A 21 -9.86 -11.26 25.25
N LEU A 22 -9.74 -9.96 25.02
CA LEU A 22 -8.95 -9.38 23.93
C LEU A 22 -7.53 -9.98 23.86
N ASP A 23 -6.95 -10.33 25.02
CA ASP A 23 -5.62 -10.93 25.14
C ASP A 23 -5.53 -12.36 24.57
N SER A 24 -6.61 -13.15 24.60
CA SER A 24 -6.55 -14.56 24.16
C SER A 24 -6.35 -14.73 22.64
N ALA A 25 -6.61 -13.68 21.85
CA ALA A 25 -6.53 -13.75 20.40
C ALA A 25 -5.17 -13.30 19.83
N PHE A 26 -4.39 -12.52 20.57
CA PHE A 26 -3.15 -11.89 20.06
C PHE A 26 -1.98 -11.83 21.06
N GLY A 27 -2.16 -12.27 22.31
CA GLY A 27 -1.20 -12.05 23.40
C GLY A 27 -1.21 -10.59 23.85
N ASP A 28 -0.47 -10.27 24.92
CA ASP A 28 -0.15 -8.89 25.30
C ASP A 28 1.29 -8.60 24.83
N PRO A 29 1.50 -8.04 23.62
CA PRO A 29 2.84 -7.83 23.07
C PRO A 29 3.77 -7.07 24.02
N LEU A 30 3.23 -6.14 24.80
CA LEU A 30 3.98 -5.31 25.74
C LEU A 30 4.40 -6.05 27.01
N GLN A 31 3.90 -7.26 27.28
CA GLN A 31 4.25 -8.02 28.48
C GLN A 31 5.77 -8.32 28.57
N ASP A 32 6.41 -8.47 27.42
CA ASP A 32 7.85 -8.73 27.31
C ASP A 32 8.69 -7.45 27.18
N PHE A 33 8.08 -6.25 27.25
CA PHE A 33 8.82 -4.99 27.16
C PHE A 33 9.72 -4.80 28.39
N GLN A 34 11.03 -4.69 28.15
CA GLN A 34 12.02 -4.33 29.16
C GLN A 34 13.11 -3.46 28.54
N THR A 35 13.43 -2.35 29.20
CA THR A 35 14.61 -1.55 28.84
C THR A 35 15.87 -2.30 29.29
N PRO A 36 16.90 -2.47 28.43
CA PRO A 36 18.06 -3.25 28.80
C PRO A 36 18.79 -2.71 30.03
N THR A 37 19.20 -3.60 30.94
CA THR A 37 19.86 -3.23 32.20
C THR A 37 21.09 -2.36 31.99
N ALA A 38 21.86 -2.63 30.93
CA ALA A 38 23.03 -1.83 30.58
C ALA A 38 22.66 -0.37 30.31
N VAL A 39 21.51 -0.08 29.71
CA VAL A 39 21.04 1.29 29.45
C VAL A 39 20.64 1.97 30.75
N ARG A 40 19.89 1.27 31.62
CA ARG A 40 19.46 1.77 32.94
C ARG A 40 20.65 2.19 33.80
N GLN A 41 21.73 1.42 33.76
CA GLN A 41 22.95 1.73 34.52
C GLN A 41 23.69 2.97 34.02
N ILE A 42 23.51 3.38 32.75
CA ILE A 42 24.17 4.56 32.18
C ILE A 42 23.49 5.84 32.65
N SER A 43 22.16 5.84 32.78
CA SER A 43 21.39 7.05 33.10
C SER A 43 20.29 6.76 34.11
N LYS A 44 20.40 7.41 35.28
CA LYS A 44 19.37 7.38 36.32
C LYS A 44 18.02 7.91 35.83
N THR A 45 18.03 8.85 34.89
CA THR A 45 16.79 9.35 34.26
C THR A 45 16.10 8.25 33.46
N ILE A 46 16.86 7.53 32.62
CA ILE A 46 16.34 6.40 31.83
C ILE A 46 15.85 5.26 32.74
N ASP A 47 16.54 5.00 33.85
CA ASP A 47 16.10 4.00 34.83
C ASP A 47 14.76 4.36 35.48
N ASN A 48 14.58 5.62 35.89
CA ASN A 48 13.33 6.09 36.46
C ASN A 48 12.17 6.04 35.45
N GLU A 49 12.39 6.54 34.23
CA GLU A 49 11.39 6.51 33.15
C GLU A 49 11.01 5.06 32.78
N SER A 50 12.01 4.18 32.71
CA SER A 50 11.81 2.75 32.48
C SER A 50 10.87 2.14 33.52
N ALA A 51 11.11 2.43 34.80
CA ALA A 51 10.30 1.91 35.90
C ALA A 51 8.85 2.45 35.86
N GLU A 52 8.67 3.72 35.47
CA GLU A 52 7.36 4.34 35.28
C GLU A 52 6.58 3.67 34.14
N ILE A 53 7.21 3.49 32.98
CA ILE A 53 6.62 2.85 31.79
C ILE A 53 6.25 1.39 32.09
N GLU A 54 7.14 0.61 32.70
CA GLU A 54 6.82 -0.76 33.11
C GLU A 54 5.67 -0.82 34.12
N GLY A 55 5.59 0.15 35.02
CA GLY A 55 4.47 0.29 35.95
C GLY A 55 3.14 0.57 35.24
N ARG A 56 3.15 1.45 34.23
CA ARG A 56 1.98 1.73 33.38
C ARG A 56 1.55 0.50 32.58
N ILE A 57 2.50 -0.23 31.98
CA ILE A 57 2.23 -1.49 31.25
C ILE A 57 1.49 -2.46 32.15
N ARG A 58 2.01 -2.73 33.36
CA ARG A 58 1.37 -3.63 34.34
C ARG A 58 -0.02 -3.14 34.71
N LYS A 59 -0.19 -1.86 35.02
CA LYS A 59 -1.49 -1.29 35.41
C LYS A 59 -2.54 -1.43 34.30
N ILE A 60 -2.14 -1.23 33.04
CA ILE A 60 -3.04 -1.38 31.88
C ILE A 60 -3.35 -2.86 31.63
N SER A 61 -2.36 -3.74 31.72
CA SER A 61 -2.53 -5.20 31.59
C SER A 61 -3.45 -5.75 32.69
N ASP A 62 -3.27 -5.33 33.95
CA ASP A 62 -4.16 -5.71 35.06
C ASP A 62 -5.62 -5.22 34.83
N SER A 63 -5.81 -4.12 34.10
CA SER A 63 -7.14 -3.61 33.74
C SER A 63 -7.79 -4.33 32.56
N SER A 64 -7.02 -5.08 31.75
CA SER A 64 -7.51 -5.86 30.61
C SER A 64 -8.06 -7.24 30.99
N ASP A 65 -7.66 -7.74 32.16
CA ASP A 65 -8.21 -8.96 32.76
C ASP A 65 -9.69 -8.82 33.17
N GLU A 66 -10.17 -7.59 33.35
CA GLU A 66 -11.59 -7.34 33.44
C GLU A 66 -12.24 -7.53 32.06
N PRO A 67 -13.33 -8.30 31.93
CA PRO A 67 -14.01 -8.45 30.66
C PRO A 67 -14.49 -7.07 30.21
N ILE A 68 -13.79 -6.48 29.25
CA ILE A 68 -14.04 -5.12 28.70
C ILE A 68 -15.48 -5.01 28.16
N GLY A 69 -16.17 -6.13 27.94
CA GLY A 69 -17.56 -6.16 27.49
C GLY A 69 -17.68 -5.64 26.05
N ASP A 70 -18.89 -5.59 25.53
CA ASP A 70 -19.17 -5.00 24.22
C ASP A 70 -19.40 -3.47 24.34
N GLU A 71 -18.87 -2.81 25.38
CA GLU A 71 -19.05 -1.37 25.59
C GLU A 71 -18.03 -0.56 24.77
N PRO A 72 -18.48 0.24 23.78
CA PRO A 72 -17.59 0.92 22.83
C PRO A 72 -16.71 1.96 23.51
N GLU A 73 -17.29 2.71 24.45
CA GLU A 73 -16.59 3.79 25.16
C GLU A 73 -15.45 3.25 26.01
N ARG A 74 -15.71 2.15 26.72
CA ARG A 74 -14.70 1.49 27.56
C ARG A 74 -13.57 0.88 26.72
N THR A 75 -13.91 0.26 25.59
CA THR A 75 -12.91 -0.30 24.69
C THR A 75 -12.10 0.80 23.99
N SER A 76 -12.74 1.89 23.56
CA SER A 76 -12.04 3.04 22.97
C SER A 76 -11.06 3.66 23.96
N LEU A 77 -11.50 3.90 25.20
CA LEU A 77 -10.66 4.45 26.27
C LEU A 77 -9.42 3.58 26.51
N TYR A 78 -9.60 2.25 26.54
CA TYR A 78 -8.50 1.31 26.69
C TYR A 78 -7.50 1.39 25.52
N ILE A 79 -8.00 1.45 24.28
CA ILE A 79 -7.13 1.57 23.09
C ILE A 79 -6.36 2.90 23.10
N ASP A 80 -7.01 3.99 23.50
CA ASP A 80 -6.37 5.30 23.55
C ASP A 80 -5.30 5.36 24.65
N GLN A 81 -5.55 4.76 25.82
CA GLN A 81 -4.55 4.62 26.88
C GLN A 81 -3.34 3.79 26.45
N ARG A 82 -3.56 2.70 25.71
CA ARG A 82 -2.45 1.90 25.16
C ARG A 82 -1.71 2.60 24.02
N GLN A 83 -2.41 3.39 23.20
CA GLN A 83 -1.76 4.20 22.17
C GLN A 83 -0.83 5.26 22.78
N GLU A 84 -1.30 5.96 23.82
CA GLU A 84 -0.48 6.92 24.56
C GLU A 84 0.77 6.24 25.16
N LEU A 85 0.59 5.04 25.76
CA LEU A 85 1.70 4.25 26.29
C LEU A 85 2.72 3.86 25.20
N VAL A 86 2.27 3.50 24.00
CA VAL A 86 3.15 3.21 22.85
C VAL A 86 3.97 4.44 22.47
N GLU A 87 3.38 5.62 22.49
CA GLU A 87 4.07 6.89 22.19
C GLU A 87 5.12 7.24 23.25
N ASP A 88 4.80 7.02 24.53
CA ASP A 88 5.77 7.17 25.63
C ASP A 88 6.95 6.20 25.52
N ILE A 89 6.67 4.93 25.19
CA ILE A 89 7.72 3.92 24.99
C ILE A 89 8.63 4.34 23.84
N GLU A 90 8.10 4.85 22.73
CA GLU A 90 8.92 5.31 21.62
C GLU A 90 9.81 6.49 21.99
N ALA A 91 9.25 7.49 22.68
CA ALA A 91 10.00 8.63 23.17
C ALA A 91 11.15 8.17 24.08
N HIS A 92 10.86 7.21 24.97
CA HIS A 92 11.85 6.61 25.86
C HIS A 92 12.94 5.84 25.10
N LEU A 93 12.58 4.99 24.13
CA LEU A 93 13.55 4.26 23.31
C LEU A 93 14.43 5.21 22.51
N LYS A 94 13.89 6.33 22.02
CA LYS A 94 14.65 7.36 21.32
C LYS A 94 15.71 8.00 22.23
N GLU A 95 15.34 8.40 23.44
CA GLU A 95 16.30 8.99 24.38
C GLU A 95 17.31 7.96 24.88
N ALA A 96 16.88 6.72 25.15
CA ALA A 96 17.74 5.60 25.50
C ALA A 96 18.83 5.36 24.44
N ARG A 97 18.45 5.33 23.14
CA ARG A 97 19.42 5.19 22.04
C ARG A 97 20.42 6.33 22.02
N LYS A 98 19.97 7.57 22.21
CA LYS A 98 20.83 8.74 22.24
C LYS A 98 21.86 8.64 23.37
N VAL A 99 21.42 8.34 24.59
CA VAL A 99 22.29 8.15 25.77
C VAL A 99 23.32 7.03 25.52
N VAL A 100 22.91 5.91 24.92
CA VAL A 100 23.83 4.80 24.62
C VAL A 100 24.87 5.16 23.57
N ARG A 101 24.49 5.93 22.54
CA ARG A 101 25.42 6.43 21.51
C ARG A 101 26.47 7.35 22.13
N GLU A 102 26.05 8.32 22.94
CA GLU A 102 26.95 9.25 23.65
C GLU A 102 27.90 8.49 24.61
N ALA A 103 27.37 7.56 25.40
CA ALA A 103 28.18 6.76 26.32
C ALA A 103 29.21 5.89 25.57
N ARG A 104 28.88 5.38 24.37
CA ARG A 104 29.75 4.52 23.57
C ARG A 104 31.00 5.23 23.07
N GLU A 105 30.91 6.53 22.77
CA GLU A 105 32.04 7.34 22.34
C GLU A 105 33.09 7.46 23.44
N LEU A 106 32.64 7.65 24.69
CA LEU A 106 33.46 7.86 25.88
C LEU A 106 33.96 6.56 26.55
N SER A 107 33.49 5.40 26.09
CA SER A 107 33.68 4.12 26.77
C SER A 107 34.89 3.31 26.29
N SER A 108 35.42 2.46 27.18
CA SER A 108 36.46 1.46 26.88
C SER A 108 35.98 0.36 25.92
N ASN A 109 36.91 -0.40 25.31
CA ASN A 109 36.57 -1.48 24.36
C ASN A 109 35.63 -2.55 24.94
N TYR A 110 35.75 -2.87 26.23
CA TYR A 110 34.87 -3.85 26.89
C TYR A 110 33.44 -3.30 27.01
N GLN A 111 33.30 -2.09 27.54
CA GLN A 111 32.01 -1.38 27.66
C GLN A 111 31.33 -1.16 26.30
N ARG A 112 32.11 -0.86 25.24
CA ARG A 112 31.57 -0.72 23.87
C ARG A 112 30.86 -1.97 23.36
N LYS A 113 31.30 -3.17 23.76
CA LYS A 113 30.65 -4.43 23.37
C LYS A 113 29.29 -4.58 24.08
N GLU A 114 29.23 -4.21 25.35
CA GLU A 114 28.01 -4.23 26.15
C GLU A 114 26.99 -3.19 25.63
N LEU A 115 27.43 -1.97 25.33
CA LEU A 115 26.60 -0.92 24.73
C LEU A 115 26.08 -1.30 23.34
N LYS A 116 26.90 -1.99 22.53
CA LYS A 116 26.44 -2.51 21.23
C LYS A 116 25.35 -3.57 21.41
N ARG A 117 25.47 -4.45 22.41
CA ARG A 117 24.44 -5.42 22.73
C ARG A 117 23.15 -4.74 23.19
N ALA A 118 23.26 -3.70 24.02
CA ALA A 118 22.12 -2.91 24.47
C ALA A 118 21.37 -2.24 23.30
N LEU A 119 22.09 -1.70 22.31
CA LEU A 119 21.46 -1.16 21.08
C LEU A 119 20.67 -2.24 20.32
N MET A 120 21.25 -3.43 20.15
CA MET A 120 20.54 -4.53 19.48
C MET A 120 19.30 -4.99 20.25
N GLU A 121 19.34 -4.95 21.58
CA GLU A 121 18.18 -5.27 22.42
C GLU A 121 17.09 -4.18 22.29
N LEU A 122 17.45 -2.90 22.25
CA LEU A 122 16.52 -1.79 21.97
C LEU A 122 15.87 -1.93 20.58
N ASP A 123 16.64 -2.31 19.56
CA ASP A 123 16.11 -2.53 18.20
C ASP A 123 15.18 -3.76 18.14
N ALA A 124 15.42 -4.78 18.97
CA ALA A 124 14.51 -5.91 19.08
C ALA A 124 13.15 -5.49 19.70
N THR A 125 13.16 -4.49 20.59
CA THR A 125 11.96 -3.91 21.20
C THR A 125 11.05 -3.20 20.19
N ASP A 126 11.59 -2.69 19.06
CA ASP A 126 10.76 -2.11 18.00
C ASP A 126 9.79 -3.12 17.39
N ASN A 127 10.16 -4.40 17.34
CA ASN A 127 9.25 -5.46 16.88
C ASN A 127 8.08 -5.67 17.85
N ILE A 128 8.29 -5.46 19.15
CA ILE A 128 7.23 -5.52 20.16
C ILE A 128 6.27 -4.36 19.94
N LEU A 129 6.80 -3.13 19.80
CA LEU A 129 6.00 -1.94 19.50
C LEU A 129 5.20 -2.11 18.22
N LEU A 130 5.81 -2.66 17.17
CA LEU A 130 5.15 -2.90 15.89
C LEU A 130 3.95 -3.86 16.02
N LYS A 131 4.10 -4.92 16.81
CA LYS A 131 3.02 -5.87 17.11
C LYS A 131 1.90 -5.22 17.90
N GLU A 132 2.23 -4.45 18.94
CA GLU A 132 1.25 -3.74 19.77
C GLU A 132 0.42 -2.77 18.94
N ARG A 133 1.11 -1.97 18.14
CA ARG A 133 0.54 -1.09 17.14
C ARG A 133 -0.48 -1.79 16.24
N ALA A 134 -0.11 -2.96 15.73
CA ALA A 134 -1.00 -3.74 14.88
C ALA A 134 -2.24 -4.24 15.63
N ALA A 135 -2.09 -4.62 16.90
CA ALA A 135 -3.20 -5.00 17.77
C ALA A 135 -4.15 -3.82 18.04
N LEU A 136 -3.62 -2.66 18.45
CA LEU A 136 -4.41 -1.46 18.75
C LEU A 136 -5.19 -0.96 17.53
N ALA A 137 -4.60 -1.02 16.35
CA ALA A 137 -5.30 -0.65 15.12
C ALA A 137 -6.42 -1.65 14.77
N ALA A 138 -6.18 -2.95 14.94
CA ALA A 138 -7.21 -3.97 14.76
C ALA A 138 -8.38 -3.75 15.74
N ASP A 139 -8.08 -3.35 16.98
CA ASP A 139 -9.08 -3.09 18.01
C ASP A 139 -9.82 -1.77 17.81
N ARG A 140 -9.16 -0.69 17.36
CA ARG A 140 -9.82 0.56 16.94
C ARG A 140 -10.84 0.30 15.85
N ILE A 141 -10.48 -0.52 14.87
CA ILE A 141 -11.39 -0.94 13.81
C ILE A 141 -12.53 -1.78 14.40
N ARG A 142 -12.26 -2.69 15.33
CA ARG A 142 -13.31 -3.47 15.99
C ARG A 142 -14.29 -2.58 16.76
N VAL A 143 -13.82 -1.54 17.46
CA VAL A 143 -14.68 -0.59 18.16
C VAL A 143 -15.47 0.27 17.18
N GLN A 144 -14.76 0.86 16.21
CA GLN A 144 -15.32 1.75 15.20
C GLN A 144 -16.38 1.03 14.33
N TYR A 145 -16.14 -0.22 13.95
CA TYR A 145 -16.99 -0.95 13.02
C TYR A 145 -17.81 -2.08 13.63
N GLY A 146 -17.47 -2.57 14.81
CA GLY A 146 -18.19 -3.64 15.51
C GLY A 146 -19.18 -3.12 16.55
N VAL A 147 -18.88 -2.00 17.20
CA VAL A 147 -19.63 -1.55 18.39
C VAL A 147 -20.43 -0.27 18.15
N LEU A 148 -19.96 0.66 17.31
CA LEU A 148 -20.70 1.89 16.95
C LEU A 148 -21.85 1.69 15.92
N GLY A 149 -22.25 0.46 15.62
CA GLY A 149 -23.45 0.21 14.81
C GLY A 149 -23.38 0.67 13.35
N GLN A 150 -22.25 1.17 12.84
CA GLN A 150 -22.02 1.42 11.41
C GLN A 150 -21.72 0.11 10.66
N LEU A 151 -22.51 -0.92 10.93
CA LEU A 151 -22.32 -2.28 10.42
C LEU A 151 -22.90 -2.53 9.02
N SER A 152 -23.41 -1.53 8.29
CA SER A 152 -24.15 -1.84 7.05
C SER A 152 -23.38 -1.70 5.74
N HIS A 153 -22.25 -0.98 5.62
CA HIS A 153 -21.73 -0.71 4.26
C HIS A 153 -20.24 -0.79 3.95
N ILE A 154 -19.30 -0.80 4.92
CA ILE A 154 -17.88 -0.94 4.54
C ILE A 154 -17.55 -2.39 4.20
N LYS A 155 -17.57 -2.71 2.90
CA LYS A 155 -17.28 -4.05 2.37
C LYS A 155 -15.80 -4.34 2.54
N ILE A 156 -15.44 -5.59 2.81
CA ILE A 156 -14.06 -6.06 3.04
C ILE A 156 -13.05 -5.58 1.98
N GLY A 157 -13.48 -5.50 0.72
CA GLY A 157 -12.63 -5.00 -0.35
C GLY A 157 -12.37 -3.49 -0.29
N GLU A 158 -13.20 -2.70 0.40
CA GLU A 158 -12.95 -1.27 0.66
C GLU A 158 -11.73 -1.11 1.58
N ALA A 159 -11.67 -1.85 2.69
CA ALA A 159 -10.51 -1.83 3.60
C ALA A 159 -9.20 -2.26 2.91
N TYR A 160 -9.25 -3.28 2.04
CA TYR A 160 -8.08 -3.72 1.27
C TYR A 160 -7.69 -2.70 0.19
N THR A 161 -8.68 -2.08 -0.43
CA THR A 161 -8.46 -1.01 -1.41
C THR A 161 -7.80 0.20 -0.77
N MET A 162 -8.23 0.58 0.44
CA MET A 162 -7.59 1.63 1.22
C MET A 162 -6.13 1.30 1.54
N ALA A 163 -5.82 0.03 1.83
CA ALA A 163 -4.46 -0.43 2.06
C ALA A 163 -3.57 -0.29 0.82
N ILE A 164 -4.03 -0.80 -0.32
CA ILE A 164 -3.28 -0.73 -1.59
C ILE A 164 -3.05 0.71 -2.01
N THR A 165 -4.09 1.53 -1.92
CA THR A 165 -4.04 2.91 -2.42
C THR A 165 -3.23 3.84 -1.52
N GLY A 166 -3.04 3.49 -0.24
CA GLY A 166 -2.15 4.22 0.67
C GLY A 166 -0.65 4.13 0.32
N ASN A 167 -0.25 3.19 -0.53
CA ASN A 167 1.11 3.10 -1.08
C ASN A 167 1.25 3.77 -2.45
N LEU A 168 0.15 4.17 -3.07
CA LEU A 168 0.25 4.90 -4.32
C LEU A 168 0.73 6.32 -3.99
N PRO A 169 1.59 6.92 -4.82
CA PRO A 169 1.92 8.33 -4.65
C PRO A 169 0.62 9.13 -4.56
N GLU A 170 0.61 10.20 -3.78
CA GLU A 170 -0.56 11.06 -3.69
C GLU A 170 -0.87 11.64 -5.09
N PRO A 171 -2.15 11.79 -5.48
CA PRO A 171 -2.47 12.41 -6.77
C PRO A 171 -1.97 13.86 -6.80
N ALA A 172 -1.79 14.41 -8.01
CA ALA A 172 -1.40 15.82 -8.15
C ALA A 172 -2.35 16.73 -7.36
N ASN A 173 -1.78 17.79 -6.77
CA ASN A 173 -2.42 18.76 -5.87
C ASN A 173 -2.65 18.30 -4.41
N ALA A 174 -2.11 17.14 -4.01
CA ALA A 174 -2.01 16.78 -2.60
C ALA A 174 -0.93 17.61 -1.86
N SER A 175 -1.18 17.90 -0.58
CA SER A 175 -0.30 18.73 0.28
C SER A 175 0.95 18.03 0.79
N TYR A 176 1.06 16.70 0.61
CA TYR A 176 2.15 15.86 1.09
C TYR A 176 2.54 14.84 0.01
N LYS A 177 3.81 14.41 -0.01
CA LYS A 177 4.38 13.49 -1.03
C LYS A 177 5.27 12.43 -0.39
N ARG A 178 4.94 11.14 -0.58
CA ARG A 178 5.79 10.02 -0.15
C ARG A 178 6.84 9.62 -1.19
N GLN A 179 8.03 9.23 -0.74
CA GLN A 179 9.07 8.62 -1.58
C GLN A 179 9.23 7.12 -1.28
N HIS A 180 9.25 6.28 -2.31
CA HIS A 180 9.52 4.84 -2.19
C HIS A 180 10.88 4.48 -2.79
N LYS A 181 11.83 4.01 -1.96
CA LYS A 181 13.15 3.52 -2.42
C LYS A 181 13.00 2.13 -3.08
N ARG A 182 13.50 1.95 -4.32
CA ARG A 182 13.53 0.66 -5.04
C ARG A 182 14.97 0.24 -5.32
N SER A 183 15.24 -1.08 -5.37
CA SER A 183 16.52 -1.64 -5.80
C SER A 183 16.94 -1.09 -7.18
N GLY A 184 18.15 -0.53 -7.27
CA GLY A 184 18.67 0.03 -8.53
C GLY A 184 18.86 -1.03 -9.62
N ALA A 185 19.15 -2.28 -9.22
CA ALA A 185 19.34 -3.39 -10.16
C ALA A 185 18.02 -3.77 -10.86
N ASP A 186 16.92 -3.87 -10.11
CA ASP A 186 15.61 -4.22 -10.66
C ASP A 186 15.07 -3.13 -11.58
N GLN A 187 15.25 -1.86 -11.19
CA GLN A 187 14.88 -0.72 -12.03
C GLN A 187 15.63 -0.74 -13.37
N THR A 188 16.94 -1.00 -13.34
CA THR A 188 17.77 -1.10 -14.54
C THR A 188 17.34 -2.27 -15.41
N SER A 189 17.12 -3.43 -14.80
CA SER A 189 16.66 -4.65 -15.47
C SER A 189 15.30 -4.46 -16.16
N PHE A 190 14.35 -3.84 -15.46
CA PHE A 190 13.03 -3.51 -15.99
C PHE A 190 13.07 -2.53 -17.16
N ARG A 191 13.83 -1.43 -17.00
CA ARG A 191 14.05 -0.48 -18.09
C ARG A 191 14.62 -1.16 -19.33
N ASN A 192 15.62 -2.02 -19.15
CA ASN A 192 16.24 -2.74 -20.27
C ASN A 192 15.25 -3.69 -20.96
N ARG A 193 14.37 -4.35 -20.20
CA ARG A 193 13.29 -5.18 -20.79
C ARG A 193 12.33 -4.34 -21.63
N LEU A 194 11.90 -3.17 -21.13
CA LEU A 194 11.01 -2.28 -21.89
C LEU A 194 11.68 -1.74 -23.15
N ILE A 195 12.96 -1.36 -23.08
CA ILE A 195 13.71 -0.89 -24.25
C ILE A 195 13.73 -1.99 -25.32
N LYS A 196 14.06 -3.23 -24.94
CA LYS A 196 14.04 -4.39 -25.86
C LYS A 196 12.66 -4.69 -26.44
N ALA A 197 11.61 -4.57 -25.63
CA ALA A 197 10.26 -4.92 -26.07
C ALA A 197 9.66 -3.88 -27.03
N TYR A 198 9.83 -2.59 -26.74
CA TYR A 198 9.11 -1.51 -27.43
C TYR A 198 9.93 -0.76 -28.49
N ASN A 199 11.25 -0.99 -28.58
CA ASN A 199 12.09 -0.35 -29.60
C ASN A 199 12.62 -1.42 -30.57
N PRO A 200 12.44 -1.26 -31.90
CA PRO A 200 12.92 -2.21 -32.90
C PRO A 200 14.43 -2.50 -32.78
N GLU A 201 15.22 -1.49 -32.43
CA GLU A 201 16.67 -1.60 -32.25
C GLU A 201 17.10 -1.72 -30.76
N GLY A 202 16.18 -2.09 -29.87
CA GLY A 202 16.41 -2.12 -28.43
C GLY A 202 17.63 -2.93 -27.99
N PHE A 203 17.97 -4.02 -28.70
CA PHE A 203 19.20 -4.78 -28.45
C PHE A 203 20.47 -3.99 -28.76
N LYS A 204 20.50 -3.27 -29.88
CA LYS A 204 21.65 -2.43 -30.28
C LYS A 204 21.82 -1.26 -29.33
N LEU A 205 20.71 -0.62 -28.95
CA LEU A 205 20.70 0.50 -28.01
C LEU A 205 21.34 0.14 -26.66
N LEU A 206 21.17 -1.10 -26.19
CA LEU A 206 21.73 -1.55 -24.90
C LEU A 206 23.17 -2.06 -24.98
N GLN A 207 23.68 -2.37 -26.17
CA GLN A 207 25.06 -2.83 -26.37
C GLN A 207 26.01 -1.69 -26.75
N THR A 208 25.48 -0.56 -27.21
CA THR A 208 26.29 0.57 -27.67
C THR A 208 26.76 1.39 -26.48
N PRO A 209 28.07 1.72 -26.37
CA PRO A 209 28.58 2.60 -25.33
C PRO A 209 27.89 3.98 -25.37
N PRO A 210 27.59 4.60 -24.21
CA PRO A 210 26.91 5.90 -24.14
C PRO A 210 27.59 7.04 -24.91
N GLU A 211 28.90 6.92 -25.13
CA GLU A 211 29.77 7.93 -25.74
C GLU A 211 29.64 8.03 -27.27
N ILE A 212 29.07 7.01 -27.93
CA ILE A 212 29.14 6.86 -29.40
C ILE A 212 27.80 7.19 -30.08
N PHE A 213 26.67 7.05 -29.38
CA PHE A 213 25.35 7.30 -29.95
C PHE A 213 24.49 8.14 -29.00
N SER A 214 23.82 9.18 -29.53
CA SER A 214 22.63 9.73 -28.88
C SER A 214 21.54 8.66 -28.92
N SER A 215 21.52 7.76 -27.94
CA SER A 215 20.50 6.72 -27.85
C SER A 215 19.16 7.40 -27.61
N LYS A 216 18.35 7.47 -28.67
CA LYS A 216 16.97 7.94 -28.57
C LYS A 216 16.05 6.75 -28.31
N ILE A 217 15.02 6.98 -27.51
CA ILE A 217 14.03 5.96 -27.13
C ILE A 217 12.65 6.47 -27.54
N TRP A 218 11.85 5.60 -28.13
CA TRP A 218 10.50 5.90 -28.54
C TRP A 218 9.54 6.02 -27.35
N CYS A 219 8.71 7.06 -27.33
CA CYS A 219 7.59 7.22 -26.39
C CYS A 219 6.24 7.01 -27.10
N PRO A 220 5.46 5.96 -26.78
CA PRO A 220 4.27 5.59 -27.52
C PRO A 220 3.11 6.59 -27.38
N ILE A 221 3.02 7.33 -26.26
CA ILE A 221 1.97 8.35 -26.07
C ILE A 221 2.26 9.59 -26.92
N SER A 222 3.53 10.03 -26.95
CA SER A 222 3.93 11.20 -27.74
C SER A 222 4.05 10.94 -29.24
N GLY A 223 4.29 9.69 -29.64
CA GLY A 223 4.65 9.31 -31.01
C GLY A 223 6.00 9.88 -31.46
N ARG A 224 6.98 10.02 -30.57
CA ARG A 224 8.29 10.65 -30.83
C ARG A 224 9.43 9.94 -30.11
N GLU A 225 10.64 10.16 -30.59
CA GLU A 225 11.88 9.73 -29.95
C GLU A 225 12.50 10.82 -29.09
N PHE A 226 13.02 10.45 -27.92
CA PHE A 226 13.68 11.37 -26.99
C PHE A 226 15.02 10.81 -26.52
N GLU A 227 15.88 11.69 -26.03
CA GLU A 227 17.11 11.29 -25.38
C GLU A 227 16.85 10.35 -24.19
N THR A 228 17.75 9.38 -24.00
CA THR A 228 17.63 8.39 -22.91
C THR A 228 17.50 9.04 -21.53
N SER A 229 18.12 10.20 -21.30
CA SER A 229 18.09 10.97 -20.06
C SER A 229 16.69 11.48 -19.67
N THR A 230 15.86 11.83 -20.65
CA THR A 230 14.50 12.37 -20.44
C THR A 230 13.43 11.28 -20.44
N MET A 231 13.83 10.03 -20.68
CA MET A 231 12.92 8.88 -20.78
C MET A 231 12.90 8.07 -19.50
N LYS A 232 11.71 7.65 -19.05
CA LYS A 232 11.46 6.86 -17.85
C LYS A 232 10.80 5.53 -18.18
N ALA A 233 11.11 4.52 -17.38
CA ALA A 233 10.45 3.22 -17.41
C ALA A 233 9.24 3.28 -16.48
N ALA A 234 8.11 3.76 -17.01
CA ALA A 234 6.89 3.95 -16.25
C ALA A 234 6.24 2.60 -15.96
N HIS A 235 5.87 2.36 -14.71
CA HIS A 235 5.00 1.24 -14.36
C HIS A 235 3.54 1.65 -14.61
N ILE A 236 2.74 0.75 -15.19
CA ILE A 236 1.30 0.97 -15.34
C ILE A 236 0.64 0.78 -13.98
N VAL A 237 0.80 -0.39 -13.38
CA VAL A 237 0.46 -0.63 -11.98
C VAL A 237 1.71 -0.36 -11.13
N PRO A 238 1.70 0.64 -10.23
CA PRO A 238 2.90 1.09 -9.56
C PRO A 238 3.58 0.00 -8.72
N TYR A 239 4.91 -0.04 -8.80
CA TYR A 239 5.76 -0.89 -7.94
C TYR A 239 5.42 -0.73 -6.45
N ALA A 240 5.02 0.47 -6.03
CA ALA A 240 4.73 0.78 -4.64
C ALA A 240 3.59 -0.07 -4.03
N ILE A 241 2.72 -0.66 -4.87
CA ILE A 241 1.74 -1.64 -4.39
C ILE A 241 2.43 -2.82 -3.71
N GLY A 242 3.61 -3.22 -4.17
CA GLY A 242 4.38 -4.35 -3.64
C GLY A 242 3.96 -5.69 -4.23
N GLU A 243 4.89 -6.65 -4.22
CA GLU A 243 4.75 -7.94 -4.90
C GLU A 243 3.63 -8.82 -4.32
N GLU A 244 3.49 -8.85 -3.00
CA GLU A 244 2.43 -9.63 -2.33
C GLU A 244 1.03 -9.10 -2.65
N ASN A 245 0.88 -7.77 -2.63
CA ASN A 245 -0.39 -7.13 -2.97
C ASN A 245 -0.69 -7.26 -4.46
N ALA A 246 0.31 -7.15 -5.34
CA ALA A 246 0.13 -7.41 -6.76
C ALA A 246 -0.31 -8.86 -7.01
N THR A 247 0.34 -9.82 -6.34
CA THR A 247 -0.04 -11.24 -6.41
C THR A 247 -1.49 -11.44 -6.00
N TYR A 248 -1.88 -10.83 -4.88
CA TYR A 248 -3.25 -10.92 -4.40
C TYR A 248 -4.23 -10.26 -5.38
N LEU A 249 -3.98 -9.03 -5.80
CA LEU A 249 -4.80 -8.23 -6.72
C LEU A 249 -5.07 -8.98 -8.03
N PHE A 250 -4.01 -9.50 -8.65
CA PHE A 250 -4.08 -10.24 -9.91
C PHE A 250 -4.43 -11.73 -9.74
N GLY A 251 -4.66 -12.20 -8.50
CA GLY A 251 -5.01 -13.60 -8.23
C GLY A 251 -3.92 -14.61 -8.57
N SER A 252 -2.67 -14.19 -8.61
CA SER A 252 -1.52 -15.07 -8.85
C SER A 252 -1.15 -15.88 -7.60
N LYS A 253 -0.25 -16.87 -7.76
CA LYS A 253 0.25 -17.65 -6.63
C LYS A 253 1.24 -16.84 -5.80
N PRO A 254 1.28 -17.01 -4.46
CA PRO A 254 2.33 -16.41 -3.62
C PRO A 254 3.72 -16.60 -4.22
N GLY A 255 4.52 -15.53 -4.26
CA GLY A 255 5.85 -15.50 -4.88
C GLY A 255 5.89 -15.17 -6.38
N GLU A 256 4.75 -15.10 -7.08
CA GLU A 256 4.70 -14.68 -8.51
C GLU A 256 4.66 -13.14 -8.69
N GLY A 257 4.60 -12.39 -7.60
CA GLY A 257 4.45 -10.93 -7.58
C GLY A 257 5.56 -10.18 -8.30
N TYR A 258 6.81 -10.64 -8.16
CA TYR A 258 7.95 -10.08 -8.90
C TYR A 258 7.68 -10.08 -10.42
N GLY A 259 7.22 -11.22 -10.95
CA GLY A 259 6.90 -11.37 -12.36
C GLY A 259 5.72 -10.52 -12.82
N LEU A 260 4.81 -10.15 -11.91
CA LEU A 260 3.71 -9.23 -12.22
C LEU A 260 4.15 -7.77 -12.27
N ILE A 261 4.87 -7.32 -11.24
CA ILE A 261 5.30 -5.93 -11.11
C ILE A 261 6.33 -5.58 -12.19
N TRP A 262 7.31 -6.46 -12.38
CA TRP A 262 8.46 -6.19 -13.25
C TRP A 262 8.33 -6.75 -14.68
N SER A 263 7.11 -7.12 -15.09
CA SER A 263 6.79 -7.52 -16.47
C SER A 263 6.82 -6.32 -17.40
N GLU A 264 7.37 -6.49 -18.60
CA GLU A 264 7.29 -5.51 -19.69
C GLU A 264 5.84 -5.17 -20.11
N ARG A 265 4.88 -6.06 -19.79
CA ARG A 265 3.45 -5.79 -20.00
C ARG A 265 2.84 -4.84 -18.95
N ASN A 266 3.52 -4.65 -17.81
CA ASN A 266 3.18 -3.69 -16.77
C ASN A 266 3.95 -2.37 -16.91
N GLY A 267 4.55 -2.08 -18.07
CA GLY A 267 5.30 -0.84 -18.23
C GLY A 267 5.36 -0.30 -19.64
N LEU A 268 5.76 0.97 -19.73
CA LEU A 268 5.96 1.72 -20.96
C LEU A 268 7.19 2.62 -20.83
N MET A 269 7.88 2.86 -21.94
CA MET A 269 8.92 3.91 -22.01
C MET A 269 8.25 5.25 -22.28
N LEU A 270 8.27 6.17 -21.32
CA LEU A 270 7.58 7.45 -21.41
C LEU A 270 8.54 8.62 -21.21
N HIS A 271 8.26 9.76 -21.88
CA HIS A 271 8.90 11.02 -21.55
C HIS A 271 8.56 11.40 -20.09
N ASN A 272 9.52 11.97 -19.34
CA ASN A 272 9.38 12.26 -17.91
C ASN A 272 8.08 13.02 -17.55
N THR A 273 7.63 13.93 -18.41
CA THR A 273 6.41 14.71 -18.23
C THR A 273 5.16 13.83 -18.32
N LEU A 274 5.14 12.88 -19.26
CA LEU A 274 3.99 12.00 -19.47
C LEU A 274 3.94 10.90 -18.42
N GLU A 275 5.10 10.39 -17.98
CA GLU A 275 5.19 9.46 -16.86
C GLU A 275 4.61 10.09 -15.59
N LYS A 276 5.02 11.32 -15.27
CA LYS A 276 4.47 12.04 -14.12
C LYS A 276 2.95 12.19 -14.19
N ILE A 277 2.39 12.53 -15.35
CA ILE A 277 0.93 12.68 -15.52
C ILE A 277 0.21 11.34 -15.31
N LEU A 278 0.80 10.23 -15.75
CA LEU A 278 0.28 8.88 -15.55
C LEU A 278 0.31 8.48 -14.07
N ASP A 279 1.44 8.70 -13.39
CA ASP A 279 1.64 8.36 -11.97
C ASP A 279 0.75 9.21 -11.03
N ASP A 280 0.59 10.49 -11.36
CA ASP A 280 -0.28 11.43 -10.64
C ASP A 280 -1.78 11.10 -10.79
N GLY A 281 -2.15 10.10 -11.60
CA GLY A 281 -3.55 9.73 -11.85
C GLY A 281 -4.33 10.79 -12.63
N ARG A 282 -3.63 11.60 -13.44
CA ARG A 282 -4.22 12.67 -14.28
C ARG A 282 -4.48 12.23 -15.71
N MET A 283 -3.96 11.07 -16.08
CA MET A 283 -4.18 10.41 -17.36
C MET A 283 -4.34 8.92 -17.10
N VAL A 284 -5.19 8.28 -17.90
CA VAL A 284 -5.28 6.82 -18.00
C VAL A 284 -5.11 6.41 -19.46
N ILE A 285 -4.84 5.13 -19.69
CA ILE A 285 -4.73 4.55 -21.02
C ILE A 285 -5.83 3.48 -21.12
N VAL A 286 -6.69 3.61 -22.11
CA VAL A 286 -7.84 2.73 -22.34
C VAL A 286 -7.75 2.09 -23.73
N PRO A 287 -8.46 0.97 -23.99
CA PRO A 287 -8.55 0.40 -25.32
C PRO A 287 -9.16 1.39 -26.30
N ASP A 288 -8.68 1.36 -27.54
CA ASP A 288 -9.28 2.11 -28.62
C ASP A 288 -10.63 1.48 -29.03
N PRO A 289 -11.74 2.24 -29.10
CA PRO A 289 -13.04 1.69 -29.45
C PRO A 289 -13.11 1.15 -30.89
N THR A 290 -12.18 1.55 -31.74
CA THR A 290 -12.09 1.11 -33.15
C THR A 290 -11.18 -0.09 -33.35
N ASP A 291 -10.30 -0.39 -32.40
CA ASP A 291 -9.37 -1.52 -32.47
C ASP A 291 -9.04 -2.03 -31.07
N ASN A 292 -9.52 -3.24 -30.77
CA ASN A 292 -9.33 -3.89 -29.49
C ASN A 292 -7.86 -4.15 -29.13
N ASN A 293 -6.91 -4.07 -30.06
CA ASN A 293 -5.49 -4.27 -29.79
C ASN A 293 -4.70 -2.97 -29.67
N GLU A 294 -5.33 -1.83 -29.93
CA GLU A 294 -4.73 -0.51 -29.78
C GLU A 294 -5.28 0.22 -28.56
N PHE A 295 -4.58 1.29 -28.18
CA PHE A 295 -4.86 2.04 -26.97
C PHE A 295 -4.87 3.53 -27.25
N MET A 296 -5.59 4.27 -26.42
CA MET A 296 -5.65 5.73 -26.45
C MET A 296 -5.45 6.30 -25.06
N SER A 297 -4.84 7.48 -24.97
CA SER A 297 -4.69 8.22 -23.71
C SER A 297 -5.92 9.08 -23.43
N ILE A 298 -6.42 9.04 -22.20
CA ILE A 298 -7.50 9.91 -21.72
C ILE A 298 -6.94 10.77 -20.60
N ILE A 299 -6.90 12.09 -20.83
CA ILE A 299 -6.61 13.06 -19.77
C ILE A 299 -7.87 13.24 -18.92
N LEU A 300 -7.73 13.02 -17.61
CA LEU A 300 -8.78 13.17 -16.59
C LEU A 300 -8.74 14.56 -15.94
N SER A 301 -7.59 15.24 -16.02
CA SER A 301 -7.39 16.52 -15.35
C SER A 301 -7.86 17.68 -16.22
N GLN A 302 -8.96 18.33 -15.84
CA GLN A 302 -9.52 19.46 -16.63
C GLN A 302 -8.56 20.65 -16.71
N ASP A 303 -7.76 20.88 -15.67
CA ASP A 303 -6.72 21.91 -15.67
C ASP A 303 -5.61 21.62 -16.70
N LEU A 304 -5.25 20.34 -16.96
CA LEU A 304 -4.36 20.01 -18.08
C LEU A 304 -5.04 20.25 -19.43
N LEU A 305 -6.32 19.89 -19.57
CA LEU A 305 -7.06 20.11 -20.82
C LEU A 305 -7.16 21.60 -21.18
N ASN A 306 -7.29 22.45 -20.16
CA ASN A 306 -7.38 23.89 -20.30
C ASN A 306 -6.01 24.59 -20.30
N ASP A 307 -4.92 23.86 -20.06
CA ASP A 307 -3.57 24.43 -20.04
C ASP A 307 -3.11 24.79 -21.46
N SER A 308 -2.92 26.08 -21.71
CA SER A 308 -2.44 26.61 -22.98
C SER A 308 -0.94 26.45 -23.18
N ARG A 309 -0.19 26.08 -22.12
CA ARG A 309 1.25 25.82 -22.23
C ARG A 309 1.51 24.58 -23.07
N LEU A 310 2.63 24.62 -23.80
CA LEU A 310 3.07 23.48 -24.60
C LEU A 310 3.57 22.37 -23.67
N CYS A 311 3.06 21.16 -23.87
CA CYS A 311 3.59 19.96 -23.27
C CYS A 311 4.94 19.63 -23.93
N PRO A 312 6.06 19.59 -23.16
CA PRO A 312 7.39 19.31 -23.71
C PRO A 312 7.51 17.97 -24.44
N ALA A 313 6.61 17.02 -24.17
CA ALA A 313 6.63 15.71 -24.81
C ALA A 313 5.99 15.72 -26.21
N VAL A 314 5.14 16.68 -26.55
CA VAL A 314 4.43 16.70 -27.85
C VAL A 314 4.58 18.01 -28.61
N ASP A 315 5.26 19.00 -28.04
CA ASP A 315 5.40 20.38 -28.57
C ASP A 315 4.04 21.00 -28.94
N ALA A 316 3.01 20.66 -28.19
CA ALA A 316 1.63 21.05 -28.39
C ALA A 316 0.91 21.13 -27.03
N PRO A 317 -0.26 21.81 -26.94
CA PRO A 317 -1.04 21.82 -25.71
C PRO A 317 -1.37 20.41 -25.21
N TYR A 318 -1.50 20.24 -23.89
CA TYR A 318 -1.80 18.94 -23.28
C TYR A 318 -3.11 18.32 -23.77
N SER A 319 -4.08 19.14 -24.19
CA SER A 319 -5.32 18.70 -24.80
C SER A 319 -5.11 17.84 -26.05
N THR A 320 -4.00 17.98 -26.76
CA THR A 320 -3.67 17.14 -27.93
C THR A 320 -3.32 15.70 -27.58
N ILE A 321 -3.04 15.41 -26.31
CA ILE A 321 -2.81 14.05 -25.80
C ILE A 321 -4.15 13.38 -25.46
N HIS A 322 -5.20 14.15 -25.18
CA HIS A 322 -6.50 13.59 -24.86
C HIS A 322 -7.13 12.92 -26.09
N LYS A 323 -7.57 11.67 -25.90
CA LYS A 323 -8.10 10.78 -26.93
C LYS A 323 -7.13 10.51 -28.09
N ARG A 324 -5.82 10.65 -27.84
CA ARG A 324 -4.80 10.34 -28.83
C ARG A 324 -4.46 8.86 -28.82
N ARG A 325 -4.43 8.23 -30.00
CA ARG A 325 -3.99 6.84 -30.17
C ARG A 325 -2.50 6.73 -29.88
N LEU A 326 -2.11 5.73 -29.08
CA LEU A 326 -0.72 5.39 -28.83
C LEU A 326 -0.09 4.80 -30.09
N GLN A 327 1.19 5.06 -30.29
CA GLN A 327 1.95 4.59 -31.45
C GLN A 327 3.03 3.63 -30.99
N PHE A 328 2.92 2.35 -31.33
CA PHE A 328 3.93 1.35 -30.98
C PHE A 328 4.81 1.02 -32.18
N GLN A 329 6.13 0.98 -31.96
CA GLN A 329 7.11 0.66 -33.00
C GLN A 329 7.32 -0.87 -33.19
N THR A 330 6.77 -1.68 -32.29
CA THR A 330 6.84 -3.14 -32.33
C THR A 330 5.44 -3.73 -32.13
N ALA A 331 5.32 -5.06 -32.22
CA ALA A 331 4.09 -5.77 -31.85
C ALA A 331 3.84 -5.83 -30.33
N ALA A 332 4.78 -5.37 -29.50
CA ALA A 332 4.60 -5.37 -28.06
C ALA A 332 3.48 -4.41 -27.65
N ARG A 333 2.66 -4.85 -26.70
CA ARG A 333 1.53 -4.08 -26.17
C ARG A 333 1.49 -4.21 -24.65
N PRO A 334 1.10 -3.14 -23.93
CA PRO A 334 0.83 -3.25 -22.50
C PRO A 334 -0.32 -4.22 -22.26
N GLY A 335 -0.28 -4.92 -21.12
CA GLY A 335 -1.33 -5.87 -20.76
C GLY A 335 -2.60 -5.12 -20.35
N LYS A 336 -3.74 -5.42 -20.99
CA LYS A 336 -5.04 -4.81 -20.67
C LYS A 336 -5.42 -4.90 -19.19
N ARG A 337 -5.07 -6.01 -18.53
CA ARG A 337 -5.27 -6.18 -17.08
C ARG A 337 -4.58 -5.10 -16.23
N TYR A 338 -3.36 -4.69 -16.62
CA TYR A 338 -2.62 -3.66 -15.89
C TYR A 338 -3.24 -2.29 -16.13
N LEU A 339 -3.60 -1.99 -17.38
CA LEU A 339 -4.28 -0.75 -17.76
C LEU A 339 -5.61 -0.58 -17.04
N TYR A 340 -6.41 -1.65 -16.97
CA TYR A 340 -7.69 -1.63 -16.28
C TYR A 340 -7.53 -1.39 -14.78
N MET A 341 -6.58 -2.08 -14.13
CA MET A 341 -6.28 -1.83 -12.73
C MET A 341 -5.77 -0.42 -12.48
N HIS A 342 -4.91 0.11 -13.35
CA HIS A 342 -4.45 1.51 -13.24
C HIS A 342 -5.60 2.50 -13.36
N ALA A 343 -6.54 2.27 -14.29
CA ALA A 343 -7.73 3.10 -14.45
C ALA A 343 -8.62 3.10 -13.20
N LEU A 344 -8.90 1.91 -12.63
CA LEU A 344 -9.64 1.78 -11.38
C LEU A 344 -8.95 2.49 -10.22
N LEU A 345 -7.65 2.24 -10.02
CA LEU A 345 -6.88 2.86 -8.94
C LEU A 345 -6.80 4.38 -9.10
N SER A 346 -6.69 4.88 -10.33
CA SER A 346 -6.66 6.32 -10.61
C SER A 346 -7.99 6.99 -10.28
N LEU A 347 -9.13 6.43 -10.71
CA LEU A 347 -10.44 6.98 -10.37
C LEU A 347 -10.77 6.84 -8.88
N PHE A 348 -10.41 5.72 -8.26
CA PHE A 348 -10.57 5.54 -6.82
C PHE A 348 -9.81 6.62 -6.05
N ARG A 349 -8.54 6.89 -6.41
CA ARG A 349 -7.77 8.00 -5.83
C ARG A 349 -8.50 9.33 -6.03
N ARG A 350 -8.94 9.64 -7.26
CA ARG A 350 -9.63 10.90 -7.55
C ARG A 350 -10.90 11.09 -6.72
N ARG A 351 -11.75 10.07 -6.58
CA ARG A 351 -12.93 10.11 -5.70
C ARG A 351 -12.54 10.30 -4.25
N ARG A 352 -11.57 9.51 -3.76
CA ARG A 352 -11.12 9.55 -2.36
C ARG A 352 -10.61 10.93 -1.94
N TYR A 353 -9.92 11.61 -2.84
CA TYR A 353 -9.41 12.96 -2.62
C TYR A 353 -10.37 14.06 -3.13
N ASP A 354 -11.64 13.72 -3.39
CA ASP A 354 -12.70 14.63 -3.83
C ASP A 354 -12.28 15.56 -4.98
N VAL A 355 -11.60 14.99 -5.97
CA VAL A 355 -11.13 15.75 -7.13
C VAL A 355 -12.34 16.17 -7.98
N LEU A 356 -12.51 17.47 -8.17
CA LEU A 356 -13.63 18.03 -8.93
C LEU A 356 -13.75 17.38 -10.33
N GLY A 357 -14.95 16.87 -10.64
CA GLY A 357 -15.27 16.27 -11.94
C GLY A 357 -14.90 14.79 -12.08
N TRP A 358 -14.51 14.11 -11.00
CA TRP A 358 -14.16 12.68 -11.03
C TRP A 358 -15.32 11.79 -11.55
N GLU A 359 -16.57 12.19 -11.41
CA GLU A 359 -17.73 11.47 -11.96
C GLU A 359 -17.75 11.51 -13.49
N ASN A 360 -17.41 12.65 -14.09
CA ASN A 360 -17.29 12.78 -15.55
C ASN A 360 -16.09 11.99 -16.07
N ASP A 361 -14.98 11.98 -15.30
CA ASP A 361 -13.83 11.14 -15.60
C ASP A 361 -14.20 9.66 -15.62
N ARG A 362 -15.01 9.22 -14.64
CA ARG A 362 -15.53 7.86 -14.63
C ARG A 362 -16.31 7.53 -15.89
N GLN A 363 -17.26 8.37 -16.29
CA GLN A 363 -18.10 8.11 -17.46
C GLN A 363 -17.29 8.03 -18.77
N GLN A 364 -16.15 8.72 -18.84
CA GLN A 364 -15.24 8.66 -20.00
C GLN A 364 -14.43 7.37 -20.07
N VAL A 365 -14.16 6.74 -18.92
CA VAL A 365 -13.27 5.58 -18.81
C VAL A 365 -14.04 4.26 -18.70
N PHE A 366 -15.18 4.30 -18.03
CA PHE A 366 -16.02 3.14 -17.73
C PHE A 366 -17.44 3.36 -18.26
N ASN A 367 -17.92 2.39 -19.04
CA ASN A 367 -19.26 2.33 -19.61
C ASN A 367 -20.06 1.14 -19.03
N GLY A 368 -19.70 0.68 -17.82
CA GLY A 368 -20.29 -0.50 -17.18
C GLY A 368 -19.76 -1.85 -17.69
N GLN A 369 -18.75 -1.86 -18.57
CA GLN A 369 -18.13 -3.08 -19.08
C GLN A 369 -16.65 -3.21 -18.65
N ILE A 370 -16.26 -4.44 -18.31
CA ILE A 370 -14.86 -4.79 -18.07
C ILE A 370 -14.17 -5.00 -19.42
N TRP A 371 -13.27 -4.09 -19.80
CA TRP A 371 -12.50 -4.17 -21.04
C TRP A 371 -11.10 -4.81 -20.88
N ALA A 372 -10.82 -5.38 -19.70
CA ALA A 372 -9.61 -6.14 -19.44
C ALA A 372 -9.55 -7.45 -20.26
N THR A 373 -8.42 -8.17 -20.18
CA THR A 373 -8.25 -9.45 -20.87
C THR A 373 -9.30 -10.48 -20.41
N PRO A 374 -9.98 -11.22 -21.30
CA PRO A 374 -10.87 -12.31 -20.88
C PRO A 374 -10.14 -13.40 -20.09
N GLY A 375 -10.83 -14.07 -19.16
CA GLY A 375 -10.28 -15.13 -18.30
C GLY A 375 -9.82 -14.66 -16.91
N LYS A 376 -9.34 -15.55 -16.05
CA LYS A 376 -9.02 -15.20 -14.64
C LYS A 376 -7.76 -14.33 -14.52
N TRP A 377 -7.91 -13.01 -14.47
CA TRP A 377 -6.77 -12.07 -14.40
C TRP A 377 -6.69 -11.22 -13.12
N ALA A 378 -7.79 -11.09 -12.37
CA ALA A 378 -7.82 -10.42 -11.06
C ALA A 378 -8.88 -11.03 -10.15
N ARG A 379 -8.68 -10.85 -8.84
CA ARG A 379 -9.63 -11.33 -7.82
C ARG A 379 -10.92 -10.56 -7.90
N ARG A 380 -12.03 -11.27 -8.15
CA ARG A 380 -13.37 -10.68 -8.28
C ARG A 380 -13.71 -9.72 -7.14
N SER A 381 -13.54 -10.17 -5.89
CA SER A 381 -13.85 -9.38 -4.69
C SER A 381 -13.14 -8.03 -4.64
N MET A 382 -11.91 -7.96 -5.17
CA MET A 382 -11.13 -6.73 -5.20
C MET A 382 -11.59 -5.77 -6.28
N VAL A 383 -11.81 -6.29 -7.49
CA VAL A 383 -12.23 -5.45 -8.61
C VAL A 383 -13.64 -4.93 -8.37
N GLU A 384 -14.55 -5.77 -7.85
CA GLU A 384 -15.91 -5.36 -7.45
C GLU A 384 -15.90 -4.28 -6.37
N ALA A 385 -15.03 -4.41 -5.35
CA ALA A 385 -14.93 -3.39 -4.32
C ALA A 385 -14.44 -2.06 -4.90
N LEU A 386 -13.38 -2.08 -5.72
CA LEU A 386 -12.91 -0.88 -6.43
C LEU A 386 -14.00 -0.24 -7.30
N ALA A 387 -14.77 -1.05 -8.03
CA ALA A 387 -15.85 -0.60 -8.90
C ALA A 387 -16.98 0.06 -8.10
N LEU A 388 -17.45 -0.59 -7.03
CA LEU A 388 -18.44 -0.03 -6.10
C LEU A 388 -17.94 1.28 -5.48
N GLU A 389 -16.66 1.31 -5.12
CA GLU A 389 -16.00 2.50 -4.60
C GLU A 389 -15.77 3.60 -5.64
N ILE A 390 -16.06 3.41 -6.91
CA ILE A 390 -16.13 4.53 -7.88
C ILE A 390 -17.56 4.76 -8.36
N GLY A 391 -18.54 4.08 -7.75
CA GLY A 391 -19.95 4.16 -8.14
C GLY A 391 -20.25 3.41 -9.43
N ASP A 392 -19.37 2.51 -9.84
CA ASP A 392 -19.56 1.62 -10.99
C ASP A 392 -20.30 0.35 -10.59
N SER A 393 -21.25 -0.05 -11.42
CA SER A 393 -22.00 -1.30 -11.28
C SER A 393 -21.89 -2.07 -12.58
N TRP A 394 -21.47 -3.33 -12.49
CA TRP A 394 -21.42 -4.22 -13.65
C TRP A 394 -22.63 -5.15 -13.59
N ASP A 395 -23.64 -4.87 -14.41
CA ASP A 395 -24.87 -5.68 -14.47
C ASP A 395 -24.77 -6.83 -15.51
N SER A 396 -23.60 -7.04 -16.14
CA SER A 396 -23.45 -7.95 -17.28
C SER A 396 -22.90 -9.34 -16.94
N VAL A 397 -23.46 -10.36 -17.59
CA VAL A 397 -23.06 -11.79 -17.56
C VAL A 397 -21.58 -12.03 -17.93
N GLU A 398 -20.93 -11.11 -18.65
CA GLU A 398 -19.52 -11.22 -19.05
C GLU A 398 -18.52 -11.12 -17.88
N VAL A 399 -18.95 -10.56 -16.73
CA VAL A 399 -18.17 -10.50 -15.48
C VAL A 399 -17.89 -11.90 -14.91
N GLU A 400 -18.75 -12.87 -15.21
CA GLU A 400 -18.60 -14.25 -14.73
C GLU A 400 -17.40 -14.97 -15.36
N GLY A 401 -17.00 -14.60 -16.58
CA GLY A 401 -15.88 -15.22 -17.31
C GLY A 401 -14.52 -14.54 -17.14
N GLY A 402 -14.50 -13.23 -16.86
CA GLY A 402 -13.28 -12.41 -16.77
C GLY A 402 -12.68 -12.26 -15.36
N LEU A 403 -13.44 -12.52 -14.30
CA LEU A 403 -12.93 -12.41 -12.93
C LEU A 403 -12.85 -13.80 -12.30
N GLY A 404 -11.68 -14.12 -11.75
CA GLY A 404 -11.41 -15.46 -11.25
C GLY A 404 -11.79 -15.65 -9.78
N ASP A 405 -12.48 -16.75 -9.50
CA ASP A 405 -12.36 -17.43 -8.21
C ASP A 405 -11.07 -18.27 -8.25
N PHE A 406 -10.08 -17.87 -7.45
CA PHE A 406 -8.76 -18.51 -7.39
C PHE A 406 -8.71 -19.55 -6.25
N PRO A 407 -8.13 -20.75 -6.48
CA PRO A 407 -7.95 -21.76 -5.43
C PRO A 407 -7.05 -21.21 -4.31
N GLY A 408 -7.41 -21.47 -3.05
CA GLY A 408 -6.85 -20.76 -1.90
C GLY A 408 -7.63 -19.49 -1.52
N ARG A 409 -8.90 -19.40 -1.94
CA ARG A 409 -9.86 -18.41 -1.45
C ARG A 409 -9.89 -18.50 0.07
N LYS A 410 -9.25 -17.51 0.70
CA LYS A 410 -9.38 -17.29 2.13
C LYS A 410 -10.86 -17.06 2.42
N SER A 411 -11.37 -17.52 3.56
CA SER A 411 -12.75 -17.19 3.93
C SER A 411 -12.92 -15.66 3.90
N PRO A 412 -14.14 -15.12 3.70
CA PRO A 412 -14.35 -13.66 3.74
C PRO A 412 -13.73 -13.01 4.99
N GLU A 413 -13.77 -13.69 6.12
CA GLU A 413 -13.12 -13.28 7.38
C GLU A 413 -11.59 -13.26 7.29
N GLN A 414 -10.98 -14.25 6.64
CA GLN A 414 -9.53 -14.30 6.42
C GLN A 414 -9.06 -13.29 5.36
N GLU A 415 -9.88 -12.99 4.35
CA GLU A 415 -9.65 -11.90 3.40
C GLU A 415 -9.74 -10.54 4.09
N LYS A 416 -10.72 -10.36 4.98
CA LYS A 416 -10.83 -9.19 5.86
C LYS A 416 -9.60 -9.02 6.74
N ARG A 417 -9.13 -10.10 7.39
CA ARG A 417 -7.91 -10.08 8.20
C ARG A 417 -6.68 -9.70 7.38
N MET A 418 -6.53 -10.26 6.18
CA MET A 418 -5.43 -9.90 5.27
C MET A 418 -5.50 -8.42 4.86
N ALA A 419 -6.68 -7.91 4.52
CA ALA A 419 -6.91 -6.50 4.22
C ALA A 419 -6.49 -5.57 5.35
N THR A 420 -6.90 -5.91 6.57
CA THR A 420 -6.56 -5.16 7.76
C THR A 420 -5.07 -5.20 8.08
N VAL A 421 -4.45 -6.39 8.04
CA VAL A 421 -3.01 -6.56 8.29
C VAL A 421 -2.18 -5.83 7.23
N THR A 422 -2.57 -5.93 5.96
CA THR A 422 -1.92 -5.21 4.86
C THR A 422 -2.06 -3.70 5.06
N ARG A 423 -3.24 -3.15 5.39
CA ARG A 423 -3.40 -1.71 5.67
C ARG A 423 -2.42 -1.24 6.73
N TYR A 424 -2.31 -1.99 7.82
CA TYR A 424 -1.52 -1.60 8.96
C TYR A 424 -0.01 -1.70 8.74
N LEU A 425 0.46 -2.81 8.15
CA LEU A 425 1.86 -2.99 7.77
C LEU A 425 2.36 -1.87 6.84
N LEU A 426 1.45 -1.18 6.15
CA LEU A 426 1.75 -0.09 5.24
C LEU A 426 1.73 1.28 5.93
N GLU A 427 0.81 1.49 6.88
CA GLU A 427 0.78 2.67 7.76
C GLU A 427 2.03 2.75 8.65
N THR A 428 2.61 1.62 9.07
CA THR A 428 3.84 1.60 9.90
C THR A 428 5.11 1.80 9.08
N ARG A 429 5.21 1.19 7.89
CA ARG A 429 6.37 1.32 7.00
C ARG A 429 6.57 2.74 6.46
N THR A 430 5.51 3.55 6.47
CA THR A 430 5.53 4.95 6.07
C THR A 430 5.96 5.89 7.19
N ARG A 431 5.98 5.44 8.46
CA ARG A 431 6.58 6.18 9.57
C ARG A 431 8.08 5.96 9.69
N ASP A 432 8.57 4.75 9.43
CA ASP A 432 10.01 4.44 9.50
C ASP A 432 10.84 5.20 8.44
N THR A 433 10.20 5.65 7.35
CA THR A 433 10.85 6.45 6.30
C THR A 433 10.91 7.95 6.64
N GLU A 434 10.18 8.44 7.64
CA GLU A 434 10.18 9.86 8.06
C GLU A 434 11.32 10.22 9.02
N PHE A 435 12.03 9.23 9.58
CA PHE A 435 13.10 9.45 10.56
C PHE A 435 14.53 9.25 10.03
N GLU A 436 14.70 8.86 8.77
CA GLU A 436 16.03 8.70 8.16
C GLU A 436 16.53 9.94 7.39
N ASP A 437 15.71 10.98 7.19
CA ASP A 437 16.05 12.14 6.35
C ASP A 437 16.52 13.39 7.14
N ASP A 438 16.76 13.26 8.46
CA ASP A 438 17.30 14.32 9.35
C ASP A 438 18.73 14.01 9.91
N GLU A 439 19.58 13.32 9.13
CA GLU A 439 21.04 13.22 9.39
C GLU A 439 21.90 13.62 8.17
#